data_AF-A0A4Y2C1F9-F1
#
_entry.id   AF-A0A4Y2C1F9-F1
#
_cell.length_a   1.000
_cell.length_b   1.000
_cell.length_c   1.000
_cell.angle_alpha   90.00
_cell.angle_beta   90.00
_cell.angle_gamma   90.00
#
_symmetry.space_group_name_H-M   'P 1'
#
loop_
_entity.id
_entity.type
_entity.pdbx_description
1 polymer ?
#
loop_
_entity_poly.entity_id
_entity_poly.type
_entity_poly.pdbx_seq_one_letter_code
_entity_poly.pdbx_strand_id
1 'polypeptide(L)'
;MLPFTNMEKADMHFIYGTANGNGSEAQRLYGERFPDRLLPDRKAFERLHRKLCVTGSFLASRSDAGRARTDGALVVEEDILDVVDDQSSTSARAVARQLHVSHSTTRRVLKDERLHSYPVQRVQELTQRDYPRRVEFALWFLKKSAVNPDFGATMLFTDECAFTREGVFNTNNHHVWADVNPLATYSYAHQ
;
A
#
# COMPACT_ATOMS: atom_id res chain seq x y z
N MET A 1 7.83 2.22 30.13
CA MET A 1 9.07 2.83 29.57
C MET A 1 9.31 4.11 30.36
N LEU A 2 10.53 4.35 30.86
CA LEU A 2 10.77 5.48 31.77
C LEU A 2 10.67 6.83 31.00
N PRO A 3 10.10 7.89 31.60
CA PRO A 3 9.92 9.20 30.99
C PRO A 3 11.23 10.01 30.97
N PHE A 4 12.35 9.38 30.60
CA PHE A 4 13.65 10.03 30.50
C PHE A 4 14.01 10.25 29.04
N THR A 5 14.57 11.41 28.75
CA THR A 5 15.19 11.75 27.46
C THR A 5 16.38 10.83 27.17
N ASN A 6 16.84 10.78 25.92
CA ASN A 6 18.02 9.97 25.58
C ASN A 6 19.28 10.46 26.29
N MET A 7 19.41 11.77 26.54
CA MET A 7 20.51 12.35 27.31
C MET A 7 20.49 11.85 28.75
N GLU A 8 19.34 11.93 29.43
CA GLU A 8 19.19 11.41 30.78
C GLU A 8 19.46 9.90 30.86
N LYS A 9 19.05 9.13 29.85
CA LYS A 9 19.36 7.69 29.78
C LYS A 9 20.87 7.43 29.62
N ALA A 10 21.57 8.23 28.82
CA ALA A 10 23.02 8.12 28.70
C ALA A 10 23.71 8.44 30.05
N ASP A 11 23.29 9.51 30.71
CA ASP A 11 23.79 9.89 32.04
C ASP A 11 23.50 8.81 33.09
N MET A 12 22.30 8.23 33.07
CA MET A 12 21.94 7.11 33.95
C MET A 12 22.85 5.90 33.72
N HIS A 13 23.11 5.51 32.46
CA HIS A 13 24.00 4.41 32.15
C HIS A 13 25.45 4.68 32.59
N PHE A 14 25.93 5.91 32.37
CA PHE A 14 27.25 6.34 32.82
C PHE A 14 27.38 6.24 34.33
N ILE A 15 26.41 6.78 35.07
CA ILE A 15 26.40 6.75 36.54
C ILE A 15 26.31 5.31 37.08
N TYR A 16 25.52 4.45 36.45
CA TYR A 16 25.48 3.03 36.79
C TYR A 16 26.84 2.33 36.62
N GLY A 17 27.59 2.71 35.58
CA GLY A 17 28.98 2.29 35.41
C GLY A 17 29.90 2.80 36.52
N THR A 18 29.79 4.07 36.90
CA THR A 18 30.58 4.64 38.01
C THR A 18 30.25 4.01 39.37
N ALA A 19 29.01 3.55 39.56
CA ALA A 19 28.58 2.82 40.74
C ALA A 19 28.94 1.32 40.71
N ASN A 20 29.78 0.90 39.75
CA ASN A 20 30.23 -0.49 39.56
C ASN A 20 29.06 -1.49 39.46
N GLY A 21 27.96 -1.08 38.79
CA GLY A 21 26.77 -1.91 38.63
C GLY A 21 25.83 -1.96 39.84
N ASN A 22 26.04 -1.16 40.88
CA ASN A 22 25.13 -1.07 42.01
C ASN A 22 24.03 -0.03 41.76
N GLY A 23 22.78 -0.49 41.59
CA GLY A 23 21.64 0.39 41.30
C GLY A 23 21.28 1.37 42.43
N SER A 24 21.48 1.02 43.69
CA SER A 24 21.20 1.90 44.84
C SER A 24 22.23 3.02 44.93
N GLU A 25 23.49 2.68 44.71
CA GLU A 25 24.58 3.67 44.70
C GLU A 25 24.50 4.58 43.47
N ALA A 26 24.12 4.01 42.31
CA ALA A 26 23.86 4.78 41.11
C ALA A 26 22.73 5.80 41.33
N GLN A 27 21.67 5.43 42.05
CA GLN A 27 20.59 6.35 42.38
C GLN A 27 21.07 7.51 43.25
N ARG A 28 21.85 7.23 44.30
CA ARG A 28 22.45 8.25 45.18
C ARG A 28 23.32 9.22 44.39
N LEU A 29 24.28 8.71 43.62
CA LEU A 29 25.20 9.50 42.81
C LEU A 29 24.47 10.31 41.72
N TYR A 30 23.41 9.75 41.13
CA TYR A 30 22.61 10.46 40.13
C TYR A 30 21.86 11.65 40.75
N GLY A 31 21.28 11.47 41.94
CA GLY A 31 20.60 12.55 42.67
C GLY A 31 21.55 13.66 43.12
N GLU A 32 22.76 13.31 43.56
CA GLU A 32 23.80 14.27 43.93
C GLU A 32 24.31 15.09 42.73
N ARG A 33 24.44 14.44 41.58
CA ARG A 33 24.99 15.07 40.37
C ARG A 33 23.97 15.89 39.59
N PHE A 34 22.69 15.52 39.67
CA PHE A 34 21.60 16.15 38.91
C PHE A 34 20.41 16.47 39.83
N PRO A 35 20.54 17.45 40.73
CA PRO A 35 19.51 17.76 41.73
C PRO A 35 18.19 18.25 41.12
N ASP A 36 18.23 18.89 39.95
CA ASP A 36 17.04 19.43 39.26
C ASP A 36 16.30 18.40 38.39
N ARG A 37 16.78 17.14 38.32
CA ARG A 37 16.19 16.09 37.48
C ARG A 37 15.35 15.11 38.27
N LEU A 38 14.43 14.44 37.59
CA LEU A 38 13.65 13.36 38.17
C LEU A 38 14.58 12.22 38.59
N LEU A 39 14.53 11.84 39.87
CA LEU A 39 15.33 10.75 40.41
C LEU A 39 14.80 9.39 39.92
N PRO A 40 15.58 8.61 39.14
CA PRO A 40 15.15 7.29 38.70
C PRO A 40 15.15 6.28 39.85
N ASP A 41 14.26 5.29 39.80
CA ASP A 41 14.30 4.13 40.71
C ASP A 41 15.59 3.32 40.53
N ARG A 42 16.13 2.68 41.59
CA ARG A 42 17.36 1.87 41.51
C ARG A 42 17.31 0.80 40.40
N LYS A 43 16.14 0.17 40.19
CA LYS A 43 15.95 -0.85 39.13
C LYS A 43 15.90 -0.24 37.73
N ALA A 44 15.68 1.07 37.61
CA ALA A 44 15.72 1.77 36.34
C ALA A 44 17.11 1.68 35.70
N PHE A 45 18.17 1.89 36.48
CA PHE A 45 19.56 1.81 36.03
C PHE A 45 19.93 0.40 35.55
N GLU A 46 19.60 -0.63 36.34
CA GLU A 46 19.84 -2.03 35.99
C GLU A 46 19.11 -2.44 34.70
N ARG A 47 17.81 -2.09 34.59
CA ARG A 47 17.01 -2.40 33.39
C ARG A 47 17.56 -1.68 32.16
N LEU A 48 17.99 -0.44 32.32
CA LEU A 48 18.55 0.37 31.24
C LEU A 48 19.85 -0.24 30.71
N HIS A 49 20.78 -0.57 31.60
CA HIS A 49 22.04 -1.22 31.24
C HIS A 49 21.80 -2.57 30.56
N ARG A 50 20.96 -3.43 31.16
CA ARG A 50 20.60 -4.74 30.56
C ARG A 50 20.00 -4.59 29.18
N LYS A 51 19.10 -3.62 29.00
CA LYS A 51 18.47 -3.35 27.71
C LYS A 51 19.50 -2.93 26.66
N LEU A 52 20.48 -2.11 27.02
CA LEU A 52 21.59 -1.77 26.13
C LEU A 52 22.43 -3.00 25.77
N CYS A 53 22.75 -3.87 26.73
CA CYS A 53 23.51 -5.09 26.44
C CYS A 53 22.76 -6.06 25.50
N VAL A 54 21.44 -6.17 25.64
CA VAL A 54 20.63 -7.12 24.86
C VAL A 54 20.23 -6.55 23.49
N THR A 55 19.78 -5.29 23.45
CA THR A 55 19.17 -4.69 22.24
C THR A 55 19.99 -3.57 21.60
N GLY A 56 21.04 -3.07 22.28
CA GLY A 56 21.87 -1.97 21.79
C GLY A 56 21.15 -0.61 21.72
N SER A 57 19.88 -0.51 22.16
CA SER A 57 19.06 0.68 21.92
C SER A 57 18.32 1.17 23.17
N PHE A 58 18.26 2.49 23.33
CA PHE A 58 17.41 3.15 24.31
C PHE A 58 15.92 3.10 23.95
N LEU A 59 15.58 2.92 22.67
CA LEU A 59 14.21 2.85 22.17
C LEU A 59 13.56 1.51 22.54
N ALA A 60 12.25 1.44 22.76
CA ALA A 60 11.61 0.11 22.81
C ALA A 60 11.81 -0.54 21.45
N SER A 61 12.09 -1.84 21.46
CA SER A 61 11.97 -2.60 20.24
C SER A 61 10.53 -2.49 19.75
N ARG A 62 10.35 -1.91 18.57
CA ARG A 62 9.06 -1.89 17.89
C ARG A 62 8.76 -3.24 17.24
N SER A 63 9.73 -4.17 17.20
CA SER A 63 9.54 -5.52 16.64
C SER A 63 8.49 -6.32 17.40
N ASP A 64 8.40 -6.12 18.72
CA ASP A 64 7.50 -6.88 19.59
C ASP A 64 6.24 -6.09 19.95
N ALA A 65 6.09 -4.89 19.36
CA ALA A 65 4.93 -4.04 19.53
C ALA A 65 3.84 -4.47 18.55
N GLY A 66 3.18 -5.59 18.84
CA GLY A 66 2.05 -6.10 18.06
C GLY A 66 1.42 -7.32 18.70
N ARG A 67 0.12 -7.52 18.44
CA ARG A 67 -0.53 -8.80 18.75
C ARG A 67 0.01 -9.83 17.77
N ALA A 68 0.50 -10.97 18.26
CA ALA A 68 0.89 -12.08 17.40
C ALA A 68 -0.28 -12.48 16.48
N ARG A 69 0.02 -12.76 15.20
CA ARG A 69 -0.99 -13.32 14.28
C ARG A 69 -1.37 -14.70 14.80
N THR A 70 -2.66 -14.97 14.94
CA THR A 70 -3.19 -16.30 15.27
C THR A 70 -3.25 -17.15 14.01
N ASP A 71 -3.20 -18.48 14.12
CA ASP A 71 -3.30 -19.39 12.97
C ASP A 71 -4.57 -19.15 12.14
N GLY A 72 -5.70 -18.87 12.79
CA GLY A 72 -6.94 -18.51 12.09
C GLY A 72 -6.89 -17.17 11.33
N ALA A 73 -5.90 -16.32 11.58
CA ALA A 73 -5.67 -15.15 10.76
C ALA A 73 -4.96 -15.52 9.45
N LEU A 74 -4.03 -16.48 9.47
CA LEU A 74 -3.32 -16.93 8.27
C LEU A 74 -4.26 -17.62 7.29
N VAL A 75 -5.14 -18.49 7.77
CA VAL A 75 -6.18 -19.15 6.95
C VAL A 75 -7.05 -18.12 6.23
N VAL A 76 -7.48 -17.07 6.95
CA VAL A 76 -8.27 -15.99 6.35
C VAL A 76 -7.47 -15.20 5.31
N GLU A 77 -6.17 -15.03 5.50
CA GLU A 77 -5.29 -14.37 4.52
C GLU A 77 -5.17 -15.21 3.25
N GLU A 78 -4.97 -16.52 3.36
CA GLU A 78 -4.95 -17.46 2.23
C GLU A 78 -6.30 -17.46 1.48
N ASP A 79 -7.43 -17.59 2.18
CA ASP A 79 -8.76 -17.56 1.55
C ASP A 79 -9.00 -16.26 0.75
N ILE A 80 -8.50 -15.12 1.26
CA ILE A 80 -8.60 -13.83 0.56
C ILE A 80 -7.79 -13.85 -0.74
N LEU A 81 -6.58 -14.42 -0.71
CA LEU A 81 -5.69 -14.48 -1.85
C LEU A 81 -6.22 -15.45 -2.91
N ASP A 82 -6.73 -16.60 -2.51
CA ASP A 82 -7.32 -17.60 -3.43
C ASP A 82 -8.48 -17.00 -4.22
N VAL A 83 -9.40 -16.29 -3.55
CA VAL A 83 -10.53 -15.62 -4.24
C VAL A 83 -10.06 -14.56 -5.24
N VAL A 84 -8.97 -13.85 -4.93
CA VAL A 84 -8.42 -12.81 -5.81
C VAL A 84 -7.61 -13.40 -6.94
N ASP A 85 -6.93 -14.52 -6.74
CA ASP A 85 -6.24 -15.24 -7.80
C ASP A 85 -7.24 -15.81 -8.82
N ASP A 86 -8.31 -16.44 -8.32
CA ASP A 86 -9.42 -16.96 -9.13
C ASP A 86 -10.15 -15.84 -9.90
N GLN A 87 -10.34 -14.68 -9.26
CA GLN A 87 -11.12 -13.55 -9.79
C GLN A 87 -10.43 -12.22 -9.54
N SER A 88 -9.36 -11.96 -10.28
CA SER A 88 -8.53 -10.77 -10.13
C SER A 88 -9.26 -9.44 -10.40
N SER A 89 -10.42 -9.46 -11.06
CA SER A 89 -11.25 -8.27 -11.29
C SER A 89 -12.25 -7.95 -10.17
N THR A 90 -12.32 -8.78 -9.13
CA THR A 90 -13.27 -8.59 -8.05
C THR A 90 -12.89 -7.40 -7.15
N SER A 91 -13.89 -6.68 -6.66
CA SER A 91 -13.67 -5.58 -5.71
C SER A 91 -13.28 -6.12 -4.33
N ALA A 92 -12.39 -5.44 -3.61
CA ALA A 92 -12.04 -5.82 -2.24
C ALA A 92 -13.27 -5.90 -1.30
N ARG A 93 -14.32 -5.13 -1.57
CA ARG A 93 -15.60 -5.21 -0.84
C ARG A 93 -16.37 -6.50 -1.16
N ALA A 94 -16.34 -6.95 -2.40
CA ALA A 94 -17.00 -8.19 -2.79
C ALA A 94 -16.32 -9.40 -2.15
N VAL A 95 -14.98 -9.46 -2.19
CA VAL A 95 -14.18 -10.48 -1.48
C VAL A 95 -14.48 -10.47 0.01
N ALA A 96 -14.51 -9.28 0.63
CA ALA A 96 -14.81 -9.15 2.05
C ALA A 96 -16.20 -9.70 2.43
N ARG A 97 -17.22 -9.45 1.58
CA ARG A 97 -18.57 -9.99 1.79
C ARG A 97 -18.63 -11.50 1.58
N GLN A 98 -17.92 -12.04 0.59
CA GLN A 98 -17.89 -13.46 0.27
C GLN A 98 -17.28 -14.28 1.41
N LEU A 99 -16.20 -13.77 2.01
CA LEU A 99 -15.47 -14.45 3.09
C LEU A 99 -15.94 -14.04 4.49
N HIS A 100 -16.96 -13.19 4.60
CA HIS A 100 -17.47 -12.65 5.87
C HIS A 100 -16.38 -11.96 6.73
N VAL A 101 -15.42 -11.29 6.07
CA VAL A 101 -14.33 -10.55 6.71
C VAL A 101 -14.51 -9.05 6.58
N SER A 102 -13.78 -8.30 7.40
CA SER A 102 -13.80 -6.84 7.29
C SER A 102 -13.10 -6.37 6.01
N HIS A 103 -13.64 -5.33 5.37
CA HIS A 103 -13.01 -4.69 4.21
C HIS A 103 -11.58 -4.18 4.52
N SER A 104 -11.33 -3.73 5.75
CA SER A 104 -9.99 -3.36 6.21
C SER A 104 -9.02 -4.53 6.25
N THR A 105 -9.48 -5.72 6.63
CA THR A 105 -8.66 -6.94 6.62
C THR A 105 -8.27 -7.27 5.18
N THR A 106 -9.25 -7.40 4.27
CA THR A 106 -8.99 -7.67 2.86
C THR A 106 -8.01 -6.68 2.25
N ARG A 107 -8.21 -5.37 2.46
CA ARG A 107 -7.31 -4.35 1.93
C ARG A 107 -5.90 -4.42 2.53
N ARG A 108 -5.77 -4.83 3.80
CA ARG A 108 -4.47 -5.04 4.44
C ARG A 108 -3.74 -6.21 3.78
N VAL A 109 -4.41 -7.35 3.61
CA VAL A 109 -3.84 -8.55 2.98
C VAL A 109 -3.34 -8.26 1.57
N LEU A 110 -4.18 -7.65 0.73
CA LEU A 110 -3.79 -7.27 -0.62
C LEU A 110 -2.57 -6.35 -0.64
N LYS A 111 -2.48 -5.42 0.33
CA LYS A 111 -1.33 -4.52 0.45
C LYS A 111 -0.07 -5.24 0.93
N ASP A 112 -0.20 -6.13 1.90
CA ASP A 112 0.92 -6.91 2.46
C ASP A 112 1.53 -7.82 1.36
N GLU A 113 0.69 -8.40 0.49
CA GLU A 113 1.09 -9.18 -0.70
C GLU A 113 1.42 -8.34 -1.94
N ARG A 114 1.46 -7.01 -1.82
CA ARG A 114 1.79 -6.07 -2.92
C ARG A 114 0.88 -6.18 -4.14
N LEU A 115 -0.35 -6.64 -3.96
CA LEU A 115 -1.37 -6.64 -4.99
C LEU A 115 -1.93 -5.23 -5.15
N HIS A 116 -1.76 -4.68 -6.35
CA HIS A 116 -2.22 -3.36 -6.74
C HIS A 116 -3.43 -3.47 -7.68
N SER A 117 -4.38 -2.56 -7.50
CA SER A 117 -5.52 -2.42 -8.40
C SER A 117 -5.08 -1.62 -9.63
N TYR A 118 -4.99 -2.28 -10.77
CA TYR A 118 -4.69 -1.66 -12.06
C TYR A 118 -5.98 -1.45 -12.85
N PRO A 119 -6.33 -0.21 -13.25
CA PRO A 119 -7.51 0.04 -14.06
C PRO A 119 -7.33 -0.63 -15.43
N VAL A 120 -8.39 -1.31 -15.89
CA VAL A 120 -8.41 -1.97 -17.19
C VAL A 120 -8.59 -0.92 -18.27
N GLN A 121 -7.73 -0.93 -19.29
CA GLN A 121 -7.83 -0.02 -20.41
C GLN A 121 -8.99 -0.45 -21.32
N ARG A 122 -9.98 0.43 -21.48
CA ARG A 122 -11.07 0.19 -22.41
C ARG A 122 -10.58 0.45 -23.84
N VAL A 123 -10.65 -0.57 -24.69
CA VAL A 123 -10.22 -0.51 -26.10
C VAL A 123 -11.38 -0.88 -27.01
N GLN A 124 -11.39 -0.33 -28.22
CA GLN A 124 -12.30 -0.79 -29.26
C GLN A 124 -11.91 -2.20 -29.68
N GLU A 125 -12.89 -3.08 -29.83
CA GLU A 125 -12.65 -4.40 -30.42
C GLU A 125 -12.34 -4.24 -31.91
N LEU A 126 -11.05 -4.32 -32.27
CA LEU A 126 -10.61 -4.30 -33.66
C LEU A 126 -10.47 -5.73 -34.16
N THR A 127 -11.24 -6.08 -35.18
CA THR A 127 -11.10 -7.37 -35.84
C THR A 127 -9.97 -7.33 -36.86
N GLN A 128 -9.44 -8.49 -37.25
CA GLN A 128 -8.38 -8.59 -38.27
C GLN A 128 -8.77 -7.93 -39.61
N ARG A 129 -10.09 -7.84 -39.89
CA ARG A 129 -10.63 -7.22 -41.11
C ARG A 129 -10.61 -5.69 -41.08
N ASP A 130 -10.54 -5.09 -39.89
CA ASP A 130 -10.59 -3.63 -39.74
C ASP A 130 -9.23 -2.99 -40.01
N TYR A 131 -8.14 -3.67 -39.66
CA TYR A 131 -6.77 -3.19 -39.89
C TYR A 131 -6.51 -2.72 -41.34
N PRO A 132 -6.75 -3.54 -42.39
CA PRO A 132 -6.52 -3.10 -43.76
C PRO A 132 -7.41 -1.91 -44.14
N ARG A 133 -8.69 -1.91 -43.74
CA ARG A 133 -9.64 -0.83 -44.04
C ARG A 133 -9.22 0.50 -43.41
N ARG A 134 -8.72 0.47 -42.18
CA ARG A 134 -8.23 1.66 -41.48
C ARG A 134 -6.96 2.21 -42.12
N VAL A 135 -6.05 1.34 -42.55
CA VAL A 135 -4.84 1.74 -43.28
C VAL A 135 -5.21 2.34 -44.64
N GLU A 136 -6.11 1.71 -45.40
CA GLU A 136 -6.60 2.23 -46.67
C GLU A 136 -7.23 3.62 -46.51
N PHE A 137 -8.09 3.80 -45.50
CA PHE A 137 -8.69 5.10 -45.20
C PHE A 137 -7.63 6.15 -44.85
N ALA A 138 -6.68 5.83 -43.96
CA ALA A 138 -5.62 6.76 -43.58
C ALA A 138 -4.76 7.17 -44.78
N LEU A 139 -4.37 6.22 -45.64
CA LEU A 139 -3.62 6.50 -46.85
C LEU A 139 -4.43 7.34 -47.85
N TRP A 140 -5.71 7.06 -47.99
CA TRP A 140 -6.60 7.86 -48.83
C TRP A 140 -6.72 9.30 -48.32
N PHE A 141 -6.89 9.49 -47.01
CA PHE A 141 -6.98 10.80 -46.38
C PHE A 141 -5.69 11.61 -46.55
N LEU A 142 -4.52 10.97 -46.38
CA LEU A 142 -3.22 11.59 -46.62
C LEU A 142 -3.06 12.04 -48.08
N LYS A 143 -3.46 11.20 -49.05
CA LYS A 143 -3.42 11.57 -50.47
C LYS A 143 -4.31 12.77 -50.78
N LYS A 144 -5.52 12.83 -50.20
CA LYS A 144 -6.42 13.97 -50.38
C LYS A 144 -5.85 15.24 -49.76
N SER A 145 -5.25 15.13 -48.59
CA SER A 145 -4.60 16.25 -47.90
C SER A 145 -3.36 16.77 -48.64
N ALA A 146 -2.63 15.90 -49.35
CA ALA A 146 -1.49 16.31 -50.17
C ALA A 146 -1.90 17.11 -51.41
N VAL A 147 -3.09 16.85 -51.97
CA VAL A 147 -3.64 17.58 -53.12
C VAL A 147 -4.31 18.88 -52.68
N ASN A 148 -4.98 18.87 -51.54
CA ASN A 148 -5.61 20.04 -50.95
C ASN A 148 -5.28 20.11 -49.45
N PRO A 149 -4.36 21.02 -49.05
CA PRO A 149 -3.99 21.19 -47.64
C PRO A 149 -5.16 21.50 -46.70
N ASP A 150 -6.22 22.15 -47.21
CA ASP A 150 -7.40 22.55 -46.42
C ASP A 150 -8.47 21.44 -46.34
N PHE A 151 -8.24 20.28 -46.96
CA PHE A 151 -9.23 19.20 -47.04
C PHE A 151 -9.78 18.79 -45.67
N GLY A 152 -8.91 18.65 -44.67
CA GLY A 152 -9.32 18.30 -43.31
C GLY A 152 -10.21 19.35 -42.65
N ALA A 153 -10.01 20.64 -42.95
CA ALA A 153 -10.80 21.73 -42.38
C ALA A 153 -12.21 21.81 -42.98
N THR A 154 -12.41 21.26 -44.18
CA THR A 154 -13.73 21.22 -44.85
C THR A 154 -14.55 19.98 -44.50
N MET A 155 -13.95 19.00 -43.81
CA MET A 155 -14.60 17.74 -43.49
C MET A 155 -15.42 17.85 -42.19
N LEU A 156 -16.70 17.50 -42.27
CA LEU A 156 -17.58 17.43 -41.11
C LEU A 156 -17.82 15.96 -40.75
N PHE A 157 -17.58 15.62 -39.49
CA PHE A 157 -17.91 14.31 -38.94
C PHE A 157 -19.12 14.45 -38.03
N THR A 158 -20.05 13.51 -38.16
CA THR A 158 -21.20 13.35 -37.26
C THR A 158 -21.07 12.01 -36.56
N ASP A 159 -21.40 11.96 -35.29
CA ASP A 159 -21.46 10.73 -34.51
C ASP A 159 -22.78 10.69 -33.73
N GLU A 160 -23.27 9.49 -33.48
CA GLU A 160 -24.49 9.24 -32.70
C GLU A 160 -24.10 8.69 -31.33
N CYS A 161 -24.63 9.30 -30.27
CA CYS A 161 -24.41 8.83 -28.90
C CYS A 161 -25.70 8.26 -28.33
N ALA A 162 -25.67 7.00 -27.90
CA ALA A 162 -26.77 6.36 -27.19
C ALA A 162 -26.73 6.73 -25.70
N PHE A 163 -27.79 7.37 -25.21
CA PHE A 163 -28.00 7.60 -23.78
C PHE A 163 -28.96 6.53 -23.24
N THR A 164 -28.45 5.61 -22.43
CA THR A 164 -29.27 4.56 -21.84
C THR A 164 -29.75 4.96 -20.44
N ARG A 165 -30.84 4.34 -19.99
CA ARG A 165 -31.47 4.65 -18.70
C ARG A 165 -30.87 3.84 -17.54
N GLU A 166 -29.96 2.90 -17.81
CA GLU A 166 -29.36 2.00 -16.82
C GLU A 166 -28.28 2.65 -15.95
N GLY A 167 -28.00 3.94 -16.11
CA GLY A 167 -27.14 4.72 -15.22
C GLY A 167 -25.65 4.69 -15.58
N VAL A 168 -24.86 5.40 -14.78
CA VAL A 168 -23.42 5.57 -15.00
C VAL A 168 -22.69 4.26 -14.66
N PHE A 169 -22.10 3.62 -15.67
CA PHE A 169 -21.16 2.51 -15.46
C PHE A 169 -19.97 3.03 -14.65
N ASN A 170 -19.81 2.51 -13.42
CA ASN A 170 -18.67 2.87 -12.58
C ASN A 170 -17.40 2.20 -13.11
N THR A 171 -16.68 2.90 -13.99
CA THR A 171 -15.41 2.45 -14.58
C THR A 171 -14.34 2.14 -13.54
N ASN A 172 -14.45 2.69 -12.32
CA ASN A 172 -13.52 2.39 -11.23
C ASN A 172 -13.63 0.95 -10.71
N ASN A 173 -14.68 0.21 -11.07
CA ASN A 173 -14.81 -1.21 -10.76
C ASN A 173 -14.17 -2.12 -11.82
N HIS A 174 -13.70 -1.56 -12.94
CA HIS A 174 -12.97 -2.30 -13.96
C HIS A 174 -11.47 -2.21 -13.65
N HIS A 175 -11.02 -3.05 -12.73
CA HIS A 175 -9.61 -3.18 -12.37
C HIS A 175 -9.20 -4.65 -12.36
N VAL A 176 -7.90 -4.88 -12.29
CA VAL A 176 -7.29 -6.19 -12.05
C VAL A 176 -6.31 -6.04 -10.89
N TRP A 177 -6.37 -6.93 -9.92
CA TRP A 177 -5.36 -7.06 -8.87
C TRP A 177 -4.17 -7.84 -9.40
N ALA A 178 -2.98 -7.23 -9.35
CA ALA A 178 -1.74 -7.89 -9.72
C ALA A 178 -0.56 -7.25 -8.97
N ASP A 179 0.55 -7.98 -8.87
CA ASP A 179 1.83 -7.47 -8.36
C ASP A 179 2.50 -6.54 -9.40
N VAL A 180 2.43 -6.93 -10.67
CA VAL A 180 2.93 -6.19 -11.83
C VAL A 180 1.77 -5.77 -12.71
N ASN A 181 1.85 -4.57 -13.31
CA ASN A 181 0.81 -4.07 -14.22
C ASN A 181 0.61 -5.03 -15.41
N PRO A 182 -0.56 -5.68 -15.55
CA PRO A 182 -0.81 -6.64 -16.62
C PRO A 182 -1.13 -5.95 -17.96
N LEU A 183 -1.24 -4.62 -17.99
CA LEU A 183 -1.72 -3.86 -19.16
C LEU A 183 -3.06 -4.41 -19.68
N ALA A 184 -3.92 -4.82 -18.75
CA ALA A 184 -5.18 -5.47 -19.06
C ALA A 184 -6.06 -4.54 -19.91
N THR A 185 -6.63 -5.11 -20.98
CA THR A 185 -7.55 -4.41 -21.88
C THR A 185 -8.92 -5.07 -21.86
N TYR A 186 -9.98 -4.26 -21.89
CA TYR A 186 -11.35 -4.72 -22.07
C TYR A 186 -11.90 -4.21 -23.38
N SER A 187 -12.21 -5.13 -24.29
CA SER A 187 -12.86 -4.82 -25.56
C SER A 187 -14.36 -4.66 -25.38
N TYR A 188 -14.94 -3.70 -26.07
CA TYR A 188 -16.39 -3.55 -26.18
C TYR A 188 -16.80 -3.68 -27.64
N ALA A 189 -17.85 -4.46 -27.88
CA ALA A 189 -18.44 -4.61 -29.21
C ALA A 189 -19.12 -3.31 -29.64
N HIS A 190 -19.06 -3.03 -30.95
CA HIS A 190 -19.91 -2.00 -31.55
C HIS A 190 -21.38 -2.42 -31.46
N GLN A 191 -22.24 -1.50 -31.03
CA GLN A 191 -23.68 -1.56 -31.32
C GLN A 191 -23.92 -1.18 -32.80
#